data_AF-A0A661LB36-F1
#
_entry.id   AF-A0A661LB36-F1
#
_cell.length_a   1.000
_cell.length_b   1.000
_cell.length_c   1.000
_cell.angle_alpha   90.00
_cell.angle_beta   90.00
_cell.angle_gamma   90.00
#
_symmetry.space_group_name_H-M   'P 1'
#
loop_
_entity.id
_entity.type
_entity.pdbx_description
1 polymer ?
#
loop_
_entity_poly.entity_id
_entity_poly.type
_entity_poly.pdbx_seq_one_letter_code
_entity_poly.pdbx_strand_id
1 'polypeptide(L)'
;KKGIIITTTLGVTGQFTADRLMPKATLRLFKTEAEGVLQVANGLADAFIYDEPQVRVFAAKYKATCFGIFEPLTYEPLGWAIRKGDPDFLNFLNNFLRQVRGDGRWEKLKQKWMVDYIEKVAREQ
;
A
#
# COMPACT_ATOMS: atom_id res chain seq x y z
N LYS A 1 18.01 -9.93 -19.29
CA LYS A 1 17.66 -8.53 -18.93
C LYS A 1 18.84 -7.90 -18.19
N LYS A 2 19.25 -6.68 -18.52
CA LYS A 2 20.26 -5.92 -17.74
C LYS A 2 19.53 -5.23 -16.57
N GLY A 3 19.69 -5.77 -15.36
CA GLY A 3 19.17 -5.19 -14.13
C GLY A 3 17.68 -5.47 -13.86
N ILE A 4 17.29 -5.38 -12.58
CA ILE A 4 15.90 -5.39 -12.11
C ILE A 4 15.44 -3.94 -11.96
N ILE A 5 14.28 -3.61 -12.51
CA ILE A 5 13.64 -2.30 -12.41
C ILE A 5 12.50 -2.37 -11.40
N ILE A 6 12.59 -1.56 -10.35
CA ILE A 6 11.56 -1.44 -9.32
C ILE A 6 10.92 -0.07 -9.43
N THR A 7 9.60 -0.03 -9.30
CA THR A 7 8.83 1.21 -9.25
C THR A 7 8.18 1.40 -7.89
N THR A 8 8.03 2.65 -7.48
CA THR A 8 7.27 3.04 -6.28
C THR A 8 6.95 4.53 -6.35
N THR A 9 6.28 5.05 -5.32
CA THR A 9 5.90 6.45 -5.22
C THR A 9 6.98 7.27 -4.53
N LEU A 10 7.18 8.50 -4.98
CA LEU A 10 8.14 9.43 -4.38
C LEU A 10 7.72 9.79 -2.94
N GLY A 11 8.66 9.68 -1.99
CA GLY A 11 8.49 10.17 -0.62
C GLY A 11 7.70 9.26 0.33
N VAL A 12 7.52 7.98 -0.03
CA VAL A 12 6.82 6.98 0.78
C VAL A 12 7.77 5.97 1.42
N THR A 13 7.30 5.20 2.39
CA THR A 13 8.07 4.12 3.05
C THR A 13 8.61 3.10 2.05
N GLY A 14 7.80 2.72 1.05
CA GLY A 14 8.20 1.85 -0.07
C GLY A 14 9.46 2.29 -0.82
N GLN A 15 9.67 3.60 -1.01
CA GLN A 15 10.92 4.12 -1.59
C GLN A 15 12.12 3.80 -0.70
N PHE A 16 12.04 4.16 0.57
CA PHE A 16 13.15 3.93 1.51
C PHE A 16 13.43 2.44 1.70
N THR A 17 12.40 1.61 1.70
CA THR A 17 12.51 0.14 1.74
C THR A 17 13.22 -0.40 0.50
N ALA A 18 12.86 0.08 -0.70
CA ALA A 18 13.52 -0.31 -1.94
C ALA A 18 15.00 0.12 -1.96
N ASP A 19 15.30 1.37 -1.62
CA ASP A 19 16.66 1.90 -1.56
C ASP A 19 17.54 1.08 -0.59
N ARG A 20 16.99 0.71 0.58
CA ARG A 20 17.72 -0.03 1.61
C ARG A 20 17.90 -1.52 1.28
N LEU A 21 16.85 -2.20 0.86
CA LEU A 21 16.84 -3.66 0.72
C LEU A 21 17.24 -4.14 -0.67
N MET A 22 17.10 -3.29 -1.69
CA MET A 22 17.33 -3.62 -3.10
C MET A 22 18.31 -2.66 -3.78
N PRO A 23 19.49 -2.39 -3.21
CA PRO A 23 20.42 -1.36 -3.69
C PRO A 23 21.01 -1.63 -5.08
N LYS A 24 20.85 -2.85 -5.62
CA LYS A 24 21.28 -3.23 -6.97
C LYS A 24 20.20 -3.04 -8.04
N ALA A 25 18.96 -2.77 -7.63
CA ALA A 25 17.87 -2.52 -8.55
C ALA A 25 17.92 -1.07 -9.06
N THR A 26 17.41 -0.84 -10.27
CA THR A 26 17.13 0.52 -10.74
C THR A 26 15.77 0.95 -10.20
N LEU A 27 15.77 1.92 -9.28
CA LEU A 27 14.54 2.49 -8.73
C LEU A 27 14.01 3.61 -9.63
N ARG A 28 12.73 3.53 -10.01
CA ARG A 28 12.02 4.60 -10.72
C ARG A 28 10.85 5.09 -9.87
N LEU A 29 10.84 6.39 -9.59
CA LEU A 29 9.87 7.01 -8.70
C LEU A 29 8.79 7.72 -9.51
N PHE A 30 7.54 7.57 -9.07
CA PHE A 30 6.37 8.17 -9.68
C PHE A 30 5.61 9.05 -8.69
N LYS A 31 4.75 9.94 -9.21
CA LYS A 31 3.96 10.84 -8.35
C LYS A 31 2.76 10.13 -7.75
N THR A 32 2.22 9.13 -8.46
CA THR A 32 1.08 8.35 -7.98
C THR A 32 1.37 6.85 -8.02
N GLU A 33 0.69 6.09 -7.15
CA GLU A 33 0.74 4.63 -7.12
C GLU A 33 0.32 4.01 -8.46
N ALA A 34 -0.73 4.58 -9.08
CA ALA A 34 -1.27 4.13 -10.36
C ALA A 34 -0.24 4.25 -11.50
N GLU A 35 0.51 5.35 -11.58
CA GLU A 35 1.59 5.50 -12.56
C GLU A 35 2.69 4.45 -12.35
N GLY A 36 3.04 4.17 -11.09
CA GLY A 36 4.08 3.21 -10.73
C GLY A 36 3.72 1.78 -11.10
N VAL A 37 2.52 1.32 -10.76
CA VAL A 37 2.07 -0.04 -11.06
C VAL A 37 1.81 -0.27 -12.54
N LEU A 38 1.37 0.76 -13.28
CA LEU A 38 1.21 0.68 -14.74
C LEU A 38 2.52 0.35 -15.47
N GLN A 39 3.68 0.70 -14.90
CA GLN A 39 4.95 0.28 -15.48
C GLN A 39 5.12 -1.24 -15.44
N VAL A 40 4.70 -1.89 -14.36
CA VAL A 40 4.76 -3.35 -14.24
C VAL A 40 3.70 -3.99 -15.14
N ALA A 41 2.46 -3.47 -15.10
CA ALA A 41 1.34 -3.99 -15.89
C ALA A 41 1.61 -3.94 -17.40
N ASN A 42 2.38 -2.95 -17.87
CA ASN A 42 2.78 -2.80 -19.27
C ASN A 42 4.15 -3.44 -19.59
N GLY A 43 4.78 -4.15 -18.65
CA GLY A 43 6.08 -4.81 -18.85
C GLY A 43 7.30 -3.88 -18.93
N LEU A 44 7.15 -2.61 -18.54
CA LEU A 44 8.21 -1.58 -18.52
C LEU A 44 9.06 -1.61 -17.23
N ALA A 45 8.59 -2.30 -16.19
CA ALA A 45 9.29 -2.57 -14.93
C ALA A 45 9.06 -4.01 -14.46
N ASP A 46 9.89 -4.48 -13.53
CA ASP A 46 9.85 -5.87 -13.04
C ASP A 46 9.02 -6.01 -11.75
N ALA A 47 8.99 -4.99 -10.89
CA ALA A 47 8.20 -5.00 -9.65
C ALA A 47 7.74 -3.60 -9.25
N PHE A 48 6.64 -3.53 -8.51
CA PHE A 48 6.12 -2.34 -7.86
C PHE A 48 6.04 -2.60 -6.36
N ILE A 49 6.57 -1.68 -5.54
CA ILE A 49 6.58 -1.80 -4.09
C ILE A 49 5.68 -0.74 -3.48
N TYR A 50 4.73 -1.16 -2.65
CA TYR A 50 3.83 -0.30 -1.90
C TYR A 50 3.11 -1.06 -0.78
N ASP A 51 2.26 -0.37 -0.03
CA ASP A 51 1.41 -0.93 1.02
C ASP A 51 0.55 -2.09 0.51
N GLU A 52 0.52 -3.16 1.30
CA GLU A 52 -0.11 -4.43 0.95
C GLU A 52 -1.59 -4.31 0.51
N PRO A 53 -2.45 -3.50 1.15
CA PRO A 53 -3.82 -3.31 0.68
C PRO A 53 -3.90 -2.76 -0.75
N GLN A 54 -3.02 -1.83 -1.13
CA GLN A 54 -3.01 -1.32 -2.51
C GLN A 54 -2.39 -2.30 -3.49
N VAL A 55 -1.37 -3.05 -3.07
CA VAL A 55 -0.84 -4.15 -3.89
C VAL A 55 -1.94 -5.16 -4.20
N ARG A 56 -2.82 -5.50 -3.24
CA ARG A 56 -3.99 -6.36 -3.50
C ARG A 56 -4.96 -5.73 -4.51
N VAL A 57 -5.29 -4.44 -4.36
CA VAL A 57 -6.16 -3.73 -5.30
C VAL A 57 -5.58 -3.76 -6.71
N PHE A 58 -4.29 -3.49 -6.88
CA PHE A 58 -3.67 -3.51 -8.20
C PHE A 58 -3.46 -4.91 -8.76
N ALA A 59 -3.18 -5.91 -7.93
CA ALA A 59 -3.12 -7.30 -8.36
C ALA A 59 -4.50 -7.79 -8.86
N ALA A 60 -5.58 -7.39 -8.18
CA ALA A 60 -6.94 -7.62 -8.65
C ALA A 60 -7.22 -6.87 -9.96
N LYS A 61 -6.79 -5.61 -10.04
CA LYS A 61 -7.02 -4.73 -11.19
C LYS A 61 -6.29 -5.21 -12.45
N TYR A 62 -5.03 -5.61 -12.32
CA TYR A 62 -4.16 -5.97 -13.43
C TYR A 62 -3.87 -7.47 -13.46
N LYS A 63 -4.84 -8.31 -13.05
CA LYS A 63 -4.68 -9.77 -12.88
C LYS A 63 -4.19 -10.53 -14.12
N ALA A 64 -4.36 -9.95 -15.31
CA ALA A 64 -3.90 -10.53 -16.56
C ALA A 64 -2.38 -10.36 -16.79
N THR A 65 -1.75 -9.36 -16.15
CA THR A 65 -0.34 -8.99 -16.37
C THR A 65 0.49 -8.90 -15.09
N CYS A 66 -0.16 -8.85 -13.93
CA CYS A 66 0.46 -8.72 -12.62
C CYS A 66 -0.08 -9.77 -11.64
N PHE A 67 0.73 -10.14 -10.66
CA PHE A 67 0.31 -10.86 -9.45
C PHE A 67 0.85 -10.14 -8.21
N GLY A 68 0.17 -10.30 -7.09
CA GLY A 68 0.59 -9.70 -5.82
C GLY A 68 1.48 -10.64 -5.01
N ILE A 69 2.50 -10.08 -4.36
CA ILE A 69 3.27 -10.74 -3.30
C ILE A 69 2.83 -10.09 -1.98
N PHE A 70 2.30 -10.88 -1.05
CA PHE A 70 1.67 -10.38 0.17
C PHE A 70 2.49 -10.63 1.45
N GLU A 71 3.64 -11.29 1.32
CA GLU A 71 4.64 -11.36 2.40
C GLU A 71 5.19 -9.94 2.64
N PRO A 72 4.99 -9.32 3.82
CA PRO A 72 5.46 -7.96 4.05
C PRO A 72 6.99 -7.86 4.02
N LEU A 73 7.51 -6.82 3.37
CA LEU A 73 8.95 -6.50 3.40
C LEU A 73 9.39 -5.86 4.72
N THR A 74 8.46 -5.14 5.35
CA THR A 74 8.66 -4.32 6.54
C THR A 74 7.41 -4.38 7.42
N TYR A 75 7.58 -4.10 8.72
CA TYR A 75 6.46 -3.87 9.63
C TYR A 75 6.15 -2.37 9.71
N GLU A 76 4.96 -1.97 9.27
CA GLU A 76 4.56 -0.56 9.13
C GLU A 76 3.26 -0.26 9.90
N PRO A 77 3.34 0.14 11.18
CA PRO A 77 2.15 0.51 11.95
C PRO A 77 1.63 1.88 11.50
N LEU A 78 0.42 1.89 10.92
CA LEU A 78 -0.26 3.12 10.52
C LEU A 78 -0.82 3.89 11.74
N GLY A 79 -0.74 5.21 11.70
CA GLY A 79 -1.21 6.09 12.77
C GLY A 79 -1.68 7.45 12.27
N TRP A 80 -2.35 8.19 13.14
CA TRP A 80 -2.81 9.55 12.85
C TRP A 80 -1.65 10.54 13.02
N ALA A 81 -1.38 11.34 11.99
CA ALA A 81 -0.52 12.51 12.12
C ALA A 81 -1.36 13.70 12.62
N ILE A 82 -0.96 14.29 13.73
CA ILE A 82 -1.61 15.47 14.32
C ILE A 82 -0.62 16.60 14.53
N ARG A 83 -1.11 17.81 14.83
CA ARG A 83 -0.28 18.95 15.22
C ARG A 83 0.51 18.61 16.48
N LYS A 84 1.80 18.95 16.49
CA LYS A 84 2.65 18.82 17.68
C LYS A 84 2.09 19.69 18.83
N GLY A 85 2.05 19.12 20.03
CA GLY A 85 1.62 19.84 21.24
C GLY A 85 0.11 19.82 21.50
N ASP A 86 -0.64 18.91 20.86
CA ASP A 86 -2.09 18.76 21.05
C ASP A 86 -2.46 17.40 21.68
N PRO A 87 -2.18 17.20 22.98
CA PRO A 87 -2.42 15.92 23.65
C PRO A 87 -3.92 15.61 23.80
N ASP A 88 -4.78 16.63 23.91
CA ASP A 88 -6.22 16.43 24.05
C ASP A 88 -6.82 15.85 22.78
N PHE A 89 -6.44 16.38 21.61
CA PHE A 89 -6.88 15.82 20.33
C PHE A 89 -6.32 14.42 20.10
N LEU A 90 -5.05 14.16 20.48
CA LEU A 90 -4.48 12.81 20.43
C LEU A 90 -5.29 11.82 21.27
N ASN A 91 -5.64 12.21 22.49
CA ASN A 91 -6.43 11.38 23.41
C ASN A 91 -7.83 11.12 22.86
N PHE A 92 -8.46 12.13 22.28
CA PHE A 92 -9.75 11.97 21.59
C PHE A 92 -9.67 10.92 20.48
N LEU A 93 -8.70 11.03 19.56
CA LEU A 93 -8.54 10.09 18.44
C LEU A 93 -8.23 8.67 18.92
N ASN A 94 -7.38 8.51 19.93
CA ASN A 94 -7.02 7.21 20.49
C ASN A 94 -8.22 6.55 21.19
N ASN A 95 -9.02 7.32 21.94
CA ASN A 95 -10.24 6.82 22.57
C ASN A 95 -11.30 6.44 21.52
N PHE A 96 -11.46 7.24 20.47
CA PHE A 96 -12.32 6.91 19.33
C PHE A 96 -11.89 5.59 18.68
N LEU A 97 -10.60 5.41 18.38
CA LEU A 97 -10.10 4.17 17.79
C LEU A 97 -10.32 2.97 18.70
N ARG A 98 -10.14 3.12 20.02
CA ARG A 98 -10.43 2.05 21.00
C ARG A 98 -11.91 1.67 20.97
N GLN A 99 -12.81 2.65 20.92
CA GLN A 99 -14.25 2.39 20.85
C GLN A 99 -14.63 1.67 19.54
N VAL A 100 -14.14 2.16 18.39
CA VAL A 100 -14.38 1.54 17.06
C VAL A 100 -13.93 0.08 17.02
N ARG A 101 -12.83 -0.25 17.71
CA ARG A 101 -12.34 -1.64 17.84
C ARG A 101 -13.22 -2.51 18.74
N GLY A 102 -13.86 -1.93 19.76
CA GLY A 102 -14.71 -2.65 20.70
C GLY A 102 -16.18 -2.79 20.30
N ASP A 103 -16.68 -1.94 19.40
CA ASP A 103 -18.11 -1.87 19.05
C ASP A 103 -18.46 -2.52 17.69
N GLY A 104 -17.49 -3.21 17.07
CA GLY A 104 -17.66 -3.95 15.82
C GLY A 104 -17.58 -3.09 14.55
N ARG A 105 -17.47 -1.75 14.65
CA ARG A 105 -17.23 -0.90 13.46
C ARG A 105 -15.90 -1.23 12.78
N TRP A 106 -14.86 -1.56 13.55
CA TRP A 106 -13.55 -1.94 13.00
C TRP A 106 -13.65 -3.13 12.05
N GLU A 107 -14.34 -4.20 12.45
CA GLU A 107 -14.51 -5.40 11.63
C GLU A 107 -15.36 -5.11 10.37
N LYS A 108 -16.44 -4.33 10.52
CA LYS A 108 -17.26 -3.89 9.37
C LYS A 108 -16.46 -3.09 8.35
N LEU A 109 -15.59 -2.19 8.82
CA LEU A 109 -14.73 -1.39 7.95
C LEU A 109 -13.68 -2.24 7.25
N LYS A 110 -13.04 -3.18 7.96
CA LYS A 110 -12.10 -4.14 7.36
C LYS A 110 -12.78 -4.99 6.30
N GLN A 111 -13.94 -5.58 6.59
CA GLN A 111 -14.69 -6.38 5.62
C GLN A 111 -15.01 -5.57 4.35
N LYS A 112 -15.58 -4.38 4.53
CA LYS A 112 -15.97 -3.52 3.42
C LYS A 112 -14.79 -3.15 2.51
N TRP A 113 -13.68 -2.71 3.09
CA TRP A 113 -12.59 -2.09 2.32
C TRP A 113 -11.46 -3.04 1.95
N MET A 114 -11.18 -4.04 2.79
CA MET A 114 -10.07 -4.97 2.61
C MET A 114 -10.51 -6.31 1.98
N VAL A 115 -11.81 -6.56 1.85
CA VAL A 115 -12.36 -7.77 1.22
C VAL A 115 -13.33 -7.40 0.12
N ASP A 116 -14.51 -6.87 0.46
CA ASP A 116 -15.61 -6.67 -0.49
C ASP A 116 -15.21 -5.75 -1.65
N TYR A 117 -14.47 -4.68 -1.35
CA TYR A 117 -13.97 -3.75 -2.36
C TYR A 117 -12.98 -4.41 -3.32
N ILE A 118 -12.04 -5.22 -2.81
CA ILE A 118 -11.02 -5.87 -3.63
C ILE A 118 -11.66 -6.92 -4.53
N GLU A 119 -12.61 -7.70 -4.01
CA GLU A 119 -13.39 -8.64 -4.82
C GLU A 119 -14.19 -7.93 -5.91
N LYS A 120 -14.80 -6.79 -5.58
CA LYS A 120 -15.50 -5.97 -6.56
C LYS A 120 -14.56 -5.55 -7.70
N VAL A 121 -13.39 -5.01 -7.37
CA VAL A 121 -12.37 -4.62 -8.37
C VAL A 121 -11.98 -5.82 -9.24
N ALA A 122 -11.75 -7.00 -8.64
CA ALA A 122 -11.38 -8.20 -9.37
C ALA A 122 -12.46 -8.68 -10.37
N ARG A 123 -13.75 -8.47 -10.05
CA ARG A 123 -14.89 -8.83 -10.92
C ARG A 123 -15.07 -7.88 -12.10
N GLU A 124 -14.62 -6.63 -11.98
CA GLU A 124 -14.78 -5.59 -13.00
C GLU A 124 -13.65 -5.58 -14.05
N GLN A 125 -12.68 -6.50 -13.95
CA GLN A 125 -11.56 -6.67 -14.89
C GLN A 125 -11.65 -7.99 -15.63
#